data_AF-A0A6I7YGJ0-F1
#
_entry.id   AF-A0A6I7YGJ0-F1
#
_cell.length_a   1.000
_cell.length_b   1.000
_cell.length_c   1.000
_cell.angle_alpha   90.00
_cell.angle_beta   90.00
_cell.angle_gamma   90.00
#
_symmetry.space_group_name_H-M   'P 1'
#
loop_
_entity.id
_entity.type
_entity.pdbx_description
1 polymer ?
#
loop_
_entity_poly.entity_id
_entity_poly.type
_entity_poly.pdbx_seq_one_letter_code
_entity_poly.pdbx_strand_id
1 'polypeptide(L)'
;MPALRALAGAAAIAAAATTVTAVPAVAHSHERVRCGTSSLVAALTRANSRGFGDLSLARGCVYDFTAPVSGDDATPPLRVPVTIDGNGATLRRATTANLFRLLDVAAGGRVTLSDLKIENGEVTGDGGGVLVQDRGTLRATSVRVTGNTAGNNGGGIENLGTLRLVRSTVADNQAAGSGGGISTEGSASVVSTSIERNTAARFFGGGVFNDKRITITRSSITGNKVTAGDGGGLWNDFRMTVDDSTIADNIASDHGGGVTNAQLGRATFHRSTVKRNTALLLAGGIYNINPGSHLVLDHTSVTKNGARNVPGGVFNGTGSVVVNKRSPITGNRPTNCVGSPSTVPGCTG
;
A
#
# COMPACT_ATOMS: atom_id res chain seq x y z
N MET A 1 -22.74 -74.81 27.43
CA MET A 1 -22.22 -73.49 27.83
C MET A 1 -22.93 -72.45 26.97
N PRO A 2 -23.76 -71.55 27.54
CA PRO A 2 -24.65 -70.72 26.75
C PRO A 2 -23.91 -69.53 26.13
N ALA A 3 -24.20 -69.25 24.86
CA ALA A 3 -23.71 -68.08 24.15
C ALA A 3 -24.56 -66.86 24.50
N LEU A 4 -23.90 -65.85 25.07
CA LEU A 4 -24.43 -64.52 25.34
C LEU A 4 -23.92 -63.57 24.23
N ARG A 5 -24.81 -62.71 23.70
CA ARG A 5 -24.60 -61.38 23.04
C ARG A 5 -25.55 -61.20 21.86
N ALA A 6 -26.14 -60.05 21.56
CA ALA A 6 -26.40 -58.79 22.26
C ALA A 6 -27.40 -58.04 21.35
N LEU A 7 -28.51 -57.51 21.88
CA LEU A 7 -29.43 -56.67 21.10
C LEU A 7 -28.81 -55.28 20.87
N ALA A 8 -28.68 -54.87 19.61
CA ALA A 8 -28.34 -53.50 19.24
C ALA A 8 -29.64 -52.66 19.16
N GLY A 9 -29.86 -51.77 20.12
CA GLY A 9 -30.89 -50.74 20.06
C GLY A 9 -30.34 -49.49 19.37
N ALA A 10 -30.91 -49.11 18.23
CA ALA A 10 -30.60 -47.86 17.55
C ALA A 10 -31.41 -46.72 18.17
N ALA A 11 -30.73 -45.75 18.80
CA ALA A 11 -31.34 -44.51 19.26
C ALA A 11 -31.32 -43.47 18.12
N ALA A 12 -32.50 -43.09 17.62
CA ALA A 12 -32.65 -42.00 16.67
C ALA A 12 -32.60 -40.66 17.40
N ILE A 13 -31.58 -39.84 17.12
CA ILE A 13 -31.49 -38.47 17.61
C ILE A 13 -32.22 -37.56 16.62
N ALA A 14 -33.38 -37.03 17.01
CA ALA A 14 -34.09 -36.01 16.26
C ALA A 14 -33.41 -34.65 16.44
N ALA A 15 -32.78 -34.14 15.39
CA ALA A 15 -32.24 -32.78 15.37
C ALA A 15 -33.38 -31.77 15.13
N ALA A 16 -33.69 -30.95 16.14
CA ALA A 16 -34.60 -29.82 15.99
C ALA A 16 -33.94 -28.73 15.14
N ALA A 17 -34.46 -28.50 13.93
CA ALA A 17 -34.04 -27.41 13.07
C ALA A 17 -34.57 -26.08 13.63
N THR A 18 -33.69 -25.30 14.26
CA THR A 18 -33.98 -23.90 14.60
C THR A 18 -33.95 -23.08 13.32
N THR A 19 -35.11 -22.57 12.91
CA THR A 19 -35.25 -21.62 11.81
C THR A 19 -34.55 -20.32 12.19
N VAL A 20 -33.34 -20.09 11.65
CA VAL A 20 -32.72 -18.76 11.66
C VAL A 20 -33.51 -17.88 10.71
N THR A 21 -34.39 -17.03 11.25
CA THR A 21 -35.02 -15.98 10.47
C THR A 21 -33.92 -15.00 10.05
N ALA A 22 -33.60 -14.98 8.75
CA ALA A 22 -32.73 -13.96 8.18
C ALA A 22 -33.35 -12.59 8.48
N VAL A 23 -32.64 -11.76 9.25
CA VAL A 23 -33.00 -10.35 9.43
C VAL A 23 -32.92 -9.72 8.03
N PRO A 24 -34.00 -9.13 7.51
CA PRO A 24 -33.96 -8.48 6.20
C PRO A 24 -32.89 -7.39 6.24
N ALA A 25 -31.96 -7.42 5.27
CA ALA A 25 -31.01 -6.35 5.08
C ALA A 25 -31.80 -5.07 4.79
N VAL A 26 -31.82 -4.13 5.74
CA VAL A 26 -32.39 -2.81 5.52
C VAL A 26 -31.56 -2.16 4.41
N ALA A 27 -32.15 -2.02 3.23
CA ALA A 27 -31.60 -1.24 2.14
C ALA A 27 -31.56 0.22 2.58
N HIS A 28 -30.43 0.63 3.17
CA HIS A 28 -30.21 2.03 3.50
C HIS A 28 -29.98 2.76 2.17
N SER A 29 -30.87 3.67 1.81
CA SER A 29 -30.65 4.55 0.66
C SER A 29 -29.44 5.44 0.93
N HIS A 30 -28.46 5.47 0.03
CA HIS A 30 -27.30 6.35 0.13
C HIS A 30 -27.73 7.80 0.43
N GLU A 31 -27.15 8.42 1.46
CA GLU A 31 -27.30 9.85 1.74
C GLU A 31 -26.64 10.64 0.60
N ARG A 32 -27.45 11.34 -0.21
CA ARG A 32 -26.93 12.17 -1.30
C ARG A 32 -26.29 13.44 -0.75
N VAL A 33 -25.01 13.62 -1.05
CA VAL A 33 -24.22 14.79 -0.65
C VAL A 33 -24.20 15.79 -1.80
N ARG A 34 -24.72 17.00 -1.57
CA ARG A 34 -24.67 18.09 -2.56
C ARG A 34 -23.23 18.50 -2.85
N CYS A 35 -23.00 19.10 -4.02
CA CYS A 35 -21.68 19.60 -4.38
C CYS A 35 -21.31 20.79 -3.47
N GLY A 36 -20.21 20.69 -2.75
CA GLY A 36 -19.75 21.71 -1.79
C GLY A 36 -19.16 21.09 -0.53
N THR A 37 -18.03 21.63 -0.08
CA THR A 37 -17.28 21.13 1.09
C THR A 37 -18.10 21.15 2.37
N SER A 38 -18.87 22.21 2.62
CA SER A 38 -19.79 22.30 3.77
C SER A 38 -20.82 21.16 3.81
N SER A 39 -21.33 20.75 2.65
CA SER A 39 -22.30 19.64 2.55
C SER A 39 -21.66 18.30 2.89
N LEU A 40 -20.44 18.05 2.38
CA LEU A 40 -19.67 16.85 2.69
C LEU A 40 -19.29 16.79 4.18
N VAL A 41 -18.75 17.88 4.72
CA VAL A 41 -18.38 17.97 6.14
C VAL A 41 -19.59 17.72 7.03
N ALA A 42 -20.74 18.34 6.72
CA ALA A 42 -21.97 18.12 7.48
C ALA A 42 -22.45 16.65 7.41
N ALA A 43 -22.33 16.00 6.26
CA ALA A 43 -22.68 14.58 6.10
C ALA A 43 -21.76 13.65 6.92
N LEU A 44 -20.45 13.90 6.89
CA LEU A 44 -19.49 13.12 7.68
C LEU A 44 -19.65 13.34 9.20
N THR A 45 -19.95 14.58 9.62
CA THR A 45 -20.28 14.87 11.03
C THR A 45 -21.54 14.12 11.47
N ARG A 46 -22.59 14.09 10.63
CA ARG A 46 -23.80 13.28 10.90
C ARG A 46 -23.50 11.78 10.95
N ALA A 47 -22.61 11.29 10.07
CA ALA A 47 -22.23 9.88 10.09
C ALA A 47 -21.57 9.50 11.42
N ASN A 48 -20.59 10.31 11.87
CA ASN A 48 -19.93 10.12 13.15
C ASN A 48 -20.91 10.14 14.34
N SER A 49 -21.90 11.04 14.34
CA SER A 49 -22.89 11.10 15.44
C SER A 49 -23.90 9.96 15.43
N ARG A 50 -24.28 9.46 14.25
CA ARG A 50 -25.20 8.32 14.09
C ARG A 50 -24.55 6.96 14.34
N GLY A 51 -23.22 6.88 14.32
CA GLY A 51 -22.48 5.62 14.44
C GLY A 51 -22.25 4.90 13.10
N PHE A 52 -22.70 5.45 11.97
CA PHE A 52 -22.42 4.95 10.62
C PHE A 52 -22.72 6.02 9.56
N GLY A 53 -22.17 5.84 8.35
CA GLY A 53 -22.52 6.65 7.18
C GLY A 53 -22.51 5.85 5.88
N ASP A 54 -23.43 6.17 4.98
CA ASP A 54 -23.46 5.67 3.61
C ASP A 54 -23.77 6.85 2.68
N LEU A 55 -22.75 7.35 2.00
CA LEU A 55 -22.77 8.65 1.31
C LEU A 55 -22.57 8.45 -0.20
N SER A 56 -23.39 9.13 -1.00
CA SER A 56 -23.20 9.25 -2.45
C SER A 56 -22.88 10.70 -2.79
N LEU A 57 -21.67 10.96 -3.26
CA LEU A 57 -21.22 12.30 -3.61
C LEU A 57 -21.86 12.77 -4.92
N ALA A 58 -21.99 14.08 -5.08
CA ALA A 58 -22.44 14.67 -6.34
C ALA A 58 -21.47 14.27 -7.47
N ARG A 59 -22.02 13.68 -8.53
CA ARG A 59 -21.24 13.12 -9.63
C ARG A 59 -20.28 14.14 -10.23
N GLY A 60 -19.00 13.79 -10.31
CA GLY A 60 -17.94 14.63 -10.89
C GLY A 60 -17.67 15.94 -10.14
N CYS A 61 -18.28 16.16 -8.96
CA CYS A 61 -18.09 17.39 -8.21
C CYS A 61 -16.65 17.51 -7.69
N VAL A 62 -16.12 18.72 -7.69
CA VAL A 62 -14.90 19.05 -6.96
C VAL A 62 -15.28 19.68 -5.63
N TYR A 63 -14.98 18.97 -4.55
CA TYR A 63 -15.06 19.44 -3.17
C TYR A 63 -13.73 20.13 -2.82
N ASP A 64 -13.67 21.44 -3.11
CA ASP A 64 -12.46 22.25 -2.98
C ASP A 64 -12.37 22.91 -1.59
N PHE A 65 -11.51 22.36 -0.74
CA PHE A 65 -11.31 22.80 0.64
C PHE A 65 -10.31 23.94 0.71
N THR A 66 -10.67 25.00 1.42
CA THR A 66 -9.85 26.20 1.63
C THR A 66 -9.35 26.36 3.07
N ALA A 67 -9.84 25.52 3.98
CA ALA A 67 -9.45 25.50 5.39
C ALA A 67 -9.69 24.10 5.99
N PRO A 68 -8.92 23.70 7.01
CA PRO A 68 -9.20 22.49 7.76
C PRO A 68 -10.45 22.64 8.64
N VAL A 69 -11.07 21.52 8.96
CA VAL A 69 -12.21 21.41 9.88
C VAL A 69 -11.78 20.97 11.27
N SER A 70 -10.73 20.14 11.39
CA SER A 70 -10.29 19.55 12.66
C SER A 70 -8.79 19.34 12.66
N GLY A 71 -8.03 20.14 13.41
CA GLY A 71 -6.57 20.08 13.39
C GLY A 71 -6.06 20.29 11.97
N ASP A 72 -5.31 19.31 11.46
CA ASP A 72 -4.73 19.33 10.12
C ASP A 72 -5.60 18.62 9.07
N ASP A 73 -6.91 18.48 9.30
CA ASP A 73 -7.81 17.69 8.44
C ASP A 73 -8.94 18.50 7.80
N ALA A 74 -9.13 18.35 6.50
CA ALA A 74 -10.25 18.92 5.72
C ALA A 74 -11.62 18.37 6.15
N THR A 75 -11.65 17.19 6.75
CA THR A 75 -12.86 16.50 7.19
C THR A 75 -12.74 16.10 8.66
N PRO A 76 -13.86 15.92 9.39
CA PRO A 76 -13.78 15.37 10.74
C PRO A 76 -13.19 13.96 10.70
N PRO A 77 -12.29 13.59 11.64
CA PRO A 77 -11.76 12.22 11.68
C PRO A 77 -12.87 11.18 11.72
N LEU A 78 -12.76 10.17 10.85
CA LEU A 78 -13.82 9.18 10.64
C LEU A 78 -13.65 8.04 11.65
N ARG A 79 -14.53 8.02 12.67
CA ARG A 79 -14.43 7.12 13.84
C ARG A 79 -15.36 5.92 13.75
N VAL A 80 -16.22 5.90 12.75
CA VAL A 80 -17.31 4.93 12.57
C VAL A 80 -17.21 4.26 11.20
N PRO A 81 -18.02 3.23 10.92
CA PRO A 81 -18.17 2.72 9.56
C PRO A 81 -18.75 3.78 8.62
N VAL A 82 -18.00 4.19 7.59
CA VAL A 82 -18.46 5.14 6.56
C VAL A 82 -18.18 4.58 5.18
N THR A 83 -19.21 4.47 4.36
CA THR A 83 -19.08 4.19 2.92
C THR A 83 -19.28 5.48 2.15
N ILE A 84 -18.38 5.77 1.20
CA ILE A 84 -18.45 6.94 0.31
C ILE A 84 -18.34 6.44 -1.13
N ASP A 85 -19.45 6.53 -1.86
CA ASP A 85 -19.47 6.45 -3.30
C ASP A 85 -19.16 7.81 -3.91
N GLY A 86 -17.94 7.94 -4.42
CA GLY A 86 -17.41 9.17 -4.96
C GLY A 86 -18.09 9.61 -6.25
N ASN A 87 -18.73 8.73 -7.04
CA ASN A 87 -19.33 9.07 -8.33
C ASN A 87 -18.39 9.92 -9.24
N GLY A 88 -17.08 9.63 -9.22
CA GLY A 88 -16.06 10.38 -9.97
C GLY A 88 -15.74 11.76 -9.39
N ALA A 89 -16.18 12.08 -8.17
CA ALA A 89 -15.87 13.33 -7.50
C ALA A 89 -14.39 13.44 -7.14
N THR A 90 -13.99 14.65 -6.76
CA THR A 90 -12.64 14.98 -6.30
C THR A 90 -12.70 15.68 -4.95
N LEU A 91 -11.94 15.21 -3.97
CA LEU A 91 -11.60 15.95 -2.75
C LEU A 91 -10.26 16.65 -3.01
N ARG A 92 -10.23 17.97 -2.89
CA ARG A 92 -9.05 18.78 -3.22
C ARG A 92 -8.77 19.80 -2.13
N ARG A 93 -7.50 19.98 -1.76
CA ARG A 93 -7.05 21.19 -1.06
C ARG A 93 -6.71 22.27 -2.09
N ALA A 94 -7.26 23.46 -1.94
CA ALA A 94 -6.89 24.61 -2.76
C ALA A 94 -5.42 24.98 -2.53
N THR A 95 -4.66 25.26 -3.59
CA THR A 95 -3.21 25.52 -3.49
C THR A 95 -2.85 26.82 -2.77
N THR A 96 -3.82 27.71 -2.58
CA THR A 96 -3.67 28.96 -1.80
C THR A 96 -4.06 28.79 -0.33
N ALA A 97 -4.58 27.62 0.05
CA ALA A 97 -4.98 27.34 1.42
C ALA A 97 -3.76 27.01 2.29
N ASN A 98 -3.96 27.12 3.61
CA ASN A 98 -3.01 26.56 4.57
C ASN A 98 -2.90 25.04 4.40
N LEU A 99 -1.86 24.47 5.00
CA LEU A 99 -1.57 23.03 4.92
C LEU A 99 -2.61 22.23 5.71
N PHE A 100 -3.23 21.24 5.06
CA PHE A 100 -4.04 20.19 5.68
C PHE A 100 -4.20 18.97 4.75
N ARG A 101 -4.51 17.83 5.36
CA ARG A 101 -4.81 16.53 4.76
C ARG A 101 -6.30 16.43 4.42
N LEU A 102 -6.68 15.54 3.50
CA LEU A 102 -8.09 15.42 3.06
C LEU A 102 -8.92 14.44 3.90
N LEU A 103 -8.34 13.31 4.30
CA LEU A 103 -9.05 12.26 5.05
C LEU A 103 -8.22 11.69 6.20
N ASP A 104 -8.83 11.64 7.38
CA ASP A 104 -8.36 10.89 8.55
C ASP A 104 -9.29 9.71 8.84
N VAL A 105 -8.74 8.48 8.78
CA VAL A 105 -9.41 7.29 9.32
C VAL A 105 -8.90 7.06 10.73
N ALA A 106 -9.67 7.54 11.70
CA ALA A 106 -9.30 7.48 13.11
C ALA A 106 -9.28 6.04 13.63
N ALA A 107 -8.67 5.84 14.81
CA ALA A 107 -8.65 4.54 15.47
C ALA A 107 -10.06 3.95 15.64
N GLY A 108 -10.25 2.71 15.18
CA GLY A 108 -11.55 2.02 15.18
C GLY A 108 -12.49 2.38 14.02
N GLY A 109 -12.18 3.45 13.27
CA GLY A 109 -12.88 3.86 12.06
C GLY A 109 -12.75 2.84 10.94
N ARG A 110 -13.80 2.71 10.11
CA ARG A 110 -13.83 1.79 8.97
C ARG A 110 -14.38 2.51 7.75
N VAL A 111 -13.52 2.88 6.84
CA VAL A 111 -13.90 3.69 5.68
C VAL A 111 -13.82 2.85 4.41
N THR A 112 -14.90 2.86 3.62
CA THR A 112 -14.94 2.31 2.28
C THR A 112 -15.11 3.43 1.27
N LEU A 113 -14.18 3.55 0.32
CA LEU A 113 -14.20 4.55 -0.73
C LEU A 113 -14.32 3.87 -2.11
N SER A 114 -15.16 4.43 -2.98
CA SER A 114 -15.19 4.08 -4.40
C SER A 114 -15.17 5.30 -5.31
N ASP A 115 -14.53 5.18 -6.48
CA ASP A 115 -14.63 6.13 -7.60
C ASP A 115 -14.42 7.60 -7.19
N LEU A 116 -13.30 7.87 -6.50
CA LEU A 116 -12.98 9.16 -5.90
C LEU A 116 -11.54 9.56 -6.23
N LYS A 117 -11.31 10.86 -6.47
CA LYS A 117 -9.97 11.45 -6.50
C LYS A 117 -9.70 12.20 -5.19
N ILE A 118 -8.49 12.05 -4.64
CA ILE A 118 -7.99 12.77 -3.47
C ILE A 118 -6.71 13.45 -3.89
N GLU A 119 -6.70 14.79 -3.91
CA GLU A 119 -5.57 15.53 -4.46
C GLU A 119 -5.16 16.78 -3.68
N ASN A 120 -3.89 17.12 -3.88
CA ASN A 120 -3.24 18.32 -3.36
C ASN A 120 -3.23 18.43 -1.83
N GLY A 121 -3.56 17.39 -1.07
CA GLY A 121 -3.39 17.43 0.37
C GLY A 121 -1.95 17.70 0.74
N GLU A 122 -1.73 18.56 1.73
CA GLU A 122 -0.38 18.92 2.15
C GLU A 122 -0.35 19.11 3.65
N VAL A 123 0.52 18.39 4.36
CA VAL A 123 0.69 18.53 5.81
C VAL A 123 2.16 18.55 6.18
N THR A 124 2.48 19.13 7.33
CA THR A 124 3.81 19.01 7.94
C THR A 124 4.05 17.64 8.57
N GLY A 125 2.98 16.91 8.91
CA GLY A 125 3.03 15.55 9.45
C GLY A 125 2.98 14.46 8.38
N ASP A 126 2.34 13.34 8.72
CA ASP A 126 2.20 12.15 7.88
C ASP A 126 0.90 12.13 7.07
N GLY A 127 0.91 11.47 5.91
CA GLY A 127 -0.30 11.17 5.15
C GLY A 127 -0.86 12.36 4.40
N GLY A 128 -0.13 12.92 3.43
CA GLY A 128 -0.52 14.16 2.72
C GLY A 128 -1.97 14.16 2.22
N GLY A 129 -2.41 13.07 1.58
CA GLY A 129 -3.79 12.90 1.17
C GLY A 129 -4.65 12.21 2.23
N VAL A 130 -4.12 11.10 2.76
CA VAL A 130 -4.84 10.21 3.68
C VAL A 130 -3.92 9.73 4.78
N LEU A 131 -4.40 9.70 6.02
CA LEU A 131 -3.75 8.95 7.10
C LEU A 131 -4.76 8.00 7.73
N VAL A 132 -4.37 6.74 7.79
CA VAL A 132 -5.09 5.66 8.46
C VAL A 132 -4.38 5.41 9.79
N GLN A 133 -5.02 5.81 10.89
CA GLN A 133 -4.44 5.66 12.22
C GLN A 133 -4.42 4.19 12.68
N ASP A 134 -3.69 3.91 13.76
CA ASP A 134 -3.68 2.60 14.41
C ASP A 134 -5.11 2.10 14.67
N ARG A 135 -5.38 0.82 14.36
CA ARG A 135 -6.71 0.18 14.38
C ARG A 135 -7.76 0.82 13.46
N GLY A 136 -7.42 1.83 12.65
CA GLY A 136 -8.23 2.31 11.55
C GLY A 136 -8.22 1.33 10.37
N THR A 137 -9.27 1.34 9.54
CA THR A 137 -9.34 0.52 8.33
C THR A 137 -9.82 1.33 7.14
N LEU A 138 -9.04 1.34 6.06
CA LEU A 138 -9.41 1.92 4.77
C LEU A 138 -9.50 0.84 3.70
N ARG A 139 -10.64 0.77 3.01
CA ARG A 139 -10.85 -0.02 1.80
C ARG A 139 -11.17 0.93 0.65
N ALA A 140 -10.28 1.09 -0.30
CA ALA A 140 -10.47 2.00 -1.43
C ALA A 140 -10.45 1.22 -2.76
N THR A 141 -11.45 1.46 -3.59
CA THR A 141 -11.59 0.82 -4.92
C THR A 141 -11.75 1.89 -5.99
N SER A 142 -11.04 1.78 -7.12
CA SER A 142 -11.10 2.80 -8.19
C SER A 142 -10.76 4.22 -7.71
N VAL A 143 -9.86 4.36 -6.73
CA VAL A 143 -9.50 5.67 -6.16
C VAL A 143 -8.19 6.18 -6.76
N ARG A 144 -8.10 7.49 -6.96
CA ARG A 144 -6.84 8.18 -7.32
C ARG A 144 -6.37 9.04 -6.16
N VAL A 145 -5.20 8.74 -5.59
CA VAL A 145 -4.53 9.57 -4.58
C VAL A 145 -3.32 10.23 -5.24
N THR A 146 -3.39 11.54 -5.49
CA THR A 146 -2.39 12.20 -6.35
C THR A 146 -2.03 13.63 -5.99
N GLY A 147 -0.78 14.02 -6.22
CA GLY A 147 -0.32 15.39 -5.98
C GLY A 147 -0.30 15.78 -4.51
N ASN A 148 -0.29 14.82 -3.59
CA ASN A 148 -0.29 15.09 -2.16
C ASN A 148 1.14 15.14 -1.59
N THR A 149 1.34 15.93 -0.54
CA THR A 149 2.64 16.17 0.08
C THR A 149 2.59 15.96 1.58
N ALA A 150 3.55 15.22 2.14
CA ALA A 150 3.73 15.05 3.58
C ALA A 150 5.12 15.55 4.02
N GLY A 151 5.17 16.28 5.13
CA GLY A 151 6.43 16.70 5.76
C GLY A 151 7.16 15.55 6.47
N ASN A 152 6.47 14.45 6.76
CA ASN A 152 7.04 13.21 7.26
C ASN A 152 6.81 12.08 6.24
N ASN A 153 6.08 11.02 6.60
CA ASN A 153 5.93 9.82 5.79
C ASN A 153 4.60 9.79 5.03
N GLY A 154 4.54 8.96 3.98
CA GLY A 154 3.29 8.68 3.29
C GLY A 154 2.75 9.88 2.53
N GLY A 155 3.46 10.35 1.51
CA GLY A 155 3.09 11.55 0.76
C GLY A 155 1.65 11.49 0.25
N GLY A 156 1.24 10.34 -0.28
CA GLY A 156 -0.16 10.05 -0.60
C GLY A 156 -0.92 9.50 0.59
N ILE A 157 -0.44 8.37 1.13
CA ILE A 157 -1.11 7.61 2.19
C ILE A 157 -0.09 7.22 3.26
N GLU A 158 -0.37 7.60 4.51
CA GLU A 158 0.21 6.95 5.70
C GLU A 158 -0.75 5.89 6.24
N ASN A 159 -0.24 4.70 6.52
CA ASN A 159 -1.04 3.59 7.04
C ASN A 159 -0.40 2.98 8.29
N LEU A 160 -0.93 3.38 9.45
CA LEU A 160 -0.66 2.79 10.75
C LEU A 160 -1.65 1.66 11.10
N GLY A 161 -2.74 1.52 10.34
CA GLY A 161 -3.82 0.56 10.56
C GLY A 161 -3.91 -0.54 9.51
N THR A 162 -5.06 -0.66 8.86
CA THR A 162 -5.27 -1.60 7.74
C THR A 162 -5.67 -0.88 6.47
N LEU A 163 -4.89 -1.08 5.40
CA LEU A 163 -5.13 -0.51 4.07
C LEU A 163 -5.45 -1.62 3.06
N ARG A 164 -6.48 -1.41 2.26
CA ARG A 164 -6.73 -2.20 1.04
C ARG A 164 -7.02 -1.29 -0.14
N LEU A 165 -6.14 -1.33 -1.15
CA LEU A 165 -6.31 -0.65 -2.43
C LEU A 165 -6.64 -1.65 -3.53
N VAL A 166 -7.67 -1.35 -4.34
CA VAL A 166 -8.08 -2.19 -5.46
C VAL A 166 -8.36 -1.35 -6.70
N ARG A 167 -7.73 -1.68 -7.83
CA ARG A 167 -7.97 -0.94 -9.10
C ARG A 167 -7.75 0.57 -8.95
N SER A 168 -6.79 0.96 -8.12
CA SER A 168 -6.54 2.35 -7.75
C SER A 168 -5.27 2.89 -8.39
N THR A 169 -4.98 4.16 -8.16
CA THR A 169 -3.71 4.79 -8.51
C THR A 169 -3.22 5.68 -7.37
N VAL A 170 -1.94 5.53 -7.00
CA VAL A 170 -1.23 6.41 -6.07
C VAL A 170 -0.09 7.06 -6.85
N ALA A 171 -0.23 8.34 -7.21
CA ALA A 171 0.65 8.95 -8.19
C ALA A 171 1.08 10.38 -7.86
N ASP A 172 2.31 10.73 -8.21
CA ASP A 172 2.81 12.11 -8.13
C ASP A 172 2.71 12.68 -6.70
N ASN A 173 2.85 11.83 -5.68
CA ASN A 173 2.88 12.25 -4.28
C ASN A 173 4.31 12.39 -3.77
N GLN A 174 4.49 13.24 -2.76
CA GLN A 174 5.80 13.54 -2.17
C GLN A 174 5.80 13.40 -0.65
N ALA A 175 6.78 12.69 -0.11
CA ALA A 175 7.09 12.67 1.31
C ALA A 175 8.47 13.31 1.52
N ALA A 176 8.63 14.16 2.54
CA ALA A 176 9.97 14.59 2.93
C ALA A 176 10.74 13.47 3.69
N GLY A 177 10.01 12.58 4.36
CA GLY A 177 10.48 11.30 4.88
C GLY A 177 10.28 10.14 3.90
N SER A 178 9.86 8.99 4.43
CA SER A 178 9.75 7.73 3.70
C SER A 178 8.38 7.54 3.02
N GLY A 179 8.33 6.68 2.02
CA GLY A 179 7.06 6.28 1.39
C GLY A 179 6.43 7.44 0.62
N GLY A 180 7.08 7.91 -0.45
CA GLY A 180 6.59 9.03 -1.25
C GLY A 180 5.14 8.85 -1.69
N GLY A 181 4.76 7.62 -2.06
CA GLY A 181 3.37 7.26 -2.33
C GLY A 181 2.66 6.74 -1.09
N ILE A 182 3.16 5.60 -0.58
CA ILE A 182 2.59 4.90 0.57
C ILE A 182 3.68 4.62 1.60
N SER A 183 3.41 4.96 2.85
CA SER A 183 4.13 4.40 3.99
C SER A 183 3.18 3.50 4.78
N THR A 184 3.66 2.33 5.19
CA THR A 184 2.86 1.36 5.93
C THR A 184 3.61 0.79 7.12
N GLU A 185 3.23 1.27 8.29
CA GLU A 185 3.57 0.71 9.62
C GLU A 185 2.44 -0.18 10.17
N GLY A 186 1.33 -0.28 9.43
CA GLY A 186 0.26 -1.25 9.60
C GLY A 186 0.29 -2.35 8.54
N SER A 187 -0.86 -2.98 8.28
CA SER A 187 -0.98 -3.98 7.22
C SER A 187 -1.63 -3.43 5.96
N ALA A 188 -1.09 -3.77 4.78
CA ALA A 188 -1.55 -3.27 3.50
C ALA A 188 -1.76 -4.40 2.47
N SER A 189 -2.80 -4.26 1.65
CA SER A 189 -3.06 -5.08 0.47
C SER A 189 -3.30 -4.19 -0.74
N VAL A 190 -2.48 -4.33 -1.77
CA VAL A 190 -2.50 -3.52 -2.99
C VAL A 190 -2.77 -4.45 -4.18
N VAL A 191 -3.93 -4.30 -4.83
CA VAL A 191 -4.39 -5.22 -5.87
C VAL A 191 -4.75 -4.45 -7.13
N SER A 192 -4.21 -4.87 -8.28
CA SER A 192 -4.53 -4.26 -9.58
C SER A 192 -4.35 -2.74 -9.59
N THR A 193 -3.31 -2.24 -8.91
CA THR A 193 -3.13 -0.82 -8.61
C THR A 193 -1.81 -0.32 -9.19
N SER A 194 -1.77 0.94 -9.63
CA SER A 194 -0.54 1.62 -10.04
C SER A 194 -0.02 2.52 -8.92
N ILE A 195 1.27 2.39 -8.57
CA ILE A 195 1.99 3.28 -7.67
C ILE A 195 3.11 3.93 -8.50
N GLU A 196 2.94 5.19 -8.89
CA GLU A 196 3.76 5.79 -9.94
C GLU A 196 4.24 7.21 -9.66
N ARG A 197 5.48 7.53 -10.06
CA ARG A 197 6.04 8.88 -9.98
C ARG A 197 5.98 9.51 -8.59
N ASN A 198 5.98 8.71 -7.54
CA ASN A 198 6.03 9.22 -6.17
C ASN A 198 7.48 9.46 -5.76
N THR A 199 7.69 10.43 -4.87
CA THR A 199 9.03 10.84 -4.43
C THR A 199 9.15 10.85 -2.91
N ALA A 200 10.11 10.11 -2.37
CA ALA A 200 10.60 10.30 -1.01
C ALA A 200 11.84 11.20 -1.05
N ALA A 201 11.85 12.31 -0.29
CA ALA A 201 12.97 13.23 -0.32
C ALA A 201 14.19 12.64 0.40
N ARG A 202 13.95 11.91 1.50
CA ARG A 202 14.98 11.28 2.33
C ARG A 202 14.55 9.88 2.77
N PHE A 203 15.53 9.12 3.25
CA PHE A 203 15.36 7.80 3.86
C PHE A 203 14.98 6.72 2.84
N PHE A 204 13.71 6.32 2.76
CA PHE A 204 13.38 5.02 2.18
C PHE A 204 12.10 5.01 1.36
N GLY A 205 12.07 4.16 0.32
CA GLY A 205 10.82 3.79 -0.34
C GLY A 205 10.19 4.93 -1.14
N GLY A 206 10.74 5.27 -2.31
CA GLY A 206 10.18 6.33 -3.16
C GLY A 206 8.72 6.09 -3.52
N GLY A 207 8.36 4.85 -3.84
CA GLY A 207 6.99 4.42 -4.05
C GLY A 207 6.34 3.97 -2.74
N VAL A 208 6.91 2.93 -2.14
CA VAL A 208 6.38 2.32 -0.91
C VAL A 208 7.49 2.08 0.12
N PHE A 209 7.23 2.52 1.35
CA PHE A 209 7.96 2.10 2.54
C PHE A 209 7.10 1.13 3.36
N ASN A 210 7.62 -0.07 3.63
CA ASN A 210 6.93 -1.09 4.43
C ASN A 210 7.75 -1.50 5.67
N ASP A 211 7.26 -1.12 6.84
CA ASP A 211 7.82 -1.51 8.14
C ASP A 211 7.13 -2.75 8.74
N LYS A 212 5.90 -3.06 8.33
CA LYS A 212 5.19 -4.26 8.77
C LYS A 212 4.86 -5.19 7.60
N ARG A 213 3.61 -5.21 7.15
CA ARG A 213 3.16 -6.23 6.19
C ARG A 213 2.50 -5.60 4.99
N ILE A 214 3.01 -5.92 3.81
CA ILE A 214 2.35 -5.59 2.55
C ILE A 214 2.24 -6.80 1.62
N THR A 215 1.09 -6.91 0.96
CA THR A 215 0.89 -7.82 -0.18
C THR A 215 0.51 -7.00 -1.40
N ILE A 216 1.29 -7.13 -2.47
CA ILE A 216 1.12 -6.47 -3.75
C ILE A 216 0.77 -7.54 -4.78
N THR A 217 -0.34 -7.40 -5.49
CA THR A 217 -0.81 -8.39 -6.46
C THR A 217 -1.28 -7.73 -7.74
N ARG A 218 -0.87 -8.23 -8.91
CA ARG A 218 -1.30 -7.73 -10.22
C ARG A 218 -1.11 -6.23 -10.40
N SER A 219 -0.06 -5.68 -9.80
CA SER A 219 0.13 -4.23 -9.65
C SER A 219 1.42 -3.74 -10.32
N SER A 220 1.53 -2.42 -10.47
CA SER A 220 2.68 -1.74 -11.07
C SER A 220 3.27 -0.74 -10.08
N ILE A 221 4.59 -0.78 -9.88
CA ILE A 221 5.35 0.18 -9.08
C ILE A 221 6.41 0.78 -10.00
N THR A 222 6.13 1.98 -10.51
CA THR A 222 6.86 2.53 -11.65
C THR A 222 7.27 3.99 -11.55
N GLY A 223 8.51 4.30 -11.92
CA GLY A 223 8.96 5.69 -11.99
C GLY A 223 9.04 6.39 -10.63
N ASN A 224 9.05 5.65 -9.53
CA ASN A 224 9.16 6.22 -8.20
C ASN A 224 10.63 6.51 -7.86
N LYS A 225 10.85 7.48 -6.97
CA LYS A 225 12.17 8.00 -6.69
C LYS A 225 12.41 8.23 -5.20
N VAL A 226 13.60 7.91 -4.73
CA VAL A 226 14.15 8.50 -3.50
C VAL A 226 15.32 9.41 -3.87
N THR A 227 15.34 10.65 -3.37
CA THR A 227 16.39 11.62 -3.71
C THR A 227 17.62 11.56 -2.80
N ALA A 228 17.47 11.05 -1.59
CA ALA A 228 18.55 10.83 -0.63
C ALA A 228 18.26 9.60 0.25
N GLY A 229 18.58 8.42 -0.27
CA GLY A 229 18.47 7.13 0.39
C GLY A 229 18.18 5.98 -0.58
N ASP A 230 17.48 4.97 -0.07
CA ASP A 230 17.40 3.64 -0.67
C ASP A 230 15.97 3.23 -1.06
N GLY A 231 15.84 2.23 -1.93
CA GLY A 231 14.54 1.63 -2.25
C GLY A 231 13.69 2.56 -3.13
N GLY A 232 14.14 2.84 -4.34
CA GLY A 232 13.46 3.80 -5.24
C GLY A 232 11.99 3.43 -5.49
N GLY A 233 11.73 2.15 -5.74
CA GLY A 233 10.37 1.62 -5.85
C GLY A 233 9.82 1.20 -4.48
N LEU A 234 10.47 0.21 -3.87
CA LEU A 234 10.01 -0.47 -2.67
C LEU A 234 11.13 -0.53 -1.61
N TRP A 235 10.79 -0.25 -0.37
CA TRP A 235 11.60 -0.58 0.80
C TRP A 235 10.83 -1.54 1.72
N ASN A 236 11.49 -2.59 2.19
CA ASN A 236 10.92 -3.61 3.07
C ASN A 236 11.79 -3.89 4.29
N ASP A 237 11.26 -3.66 5.48
CA ASP A 237 11.90 -3.98 6.77
C ASP A 237 11.33 -5.23 7.46
N PHE A 238 10.13 -5.71 7.06
CA PHE A 238 9.53 -6.88 7.70
C PHE A 238 8.93 -7.92 6.75
N ARG A 239 7.69 -7.80 6.26
CA ARG A 239 7.08 -8.81 5.38
C ARG A 239 6.49 -8.20 4.13
N MET A 240 7.01 -8.62 2.98
CA MET A 240 6.52 -8.21 1.67
C MET A 240 6.28 -9.43 0.79
N THR A 241 5.09 -9.49 0.20
CA THR A 241 4.78 -10.45 -0.86
C THR A 241 4.36 -9.70 -2.11
N VAL A 242 4.99 -10.01 -3.23
CA VAL A 242 4.71 -9.42 -4.53
C VAL A 242 4.36 -10.54 -5.51
N ASP A 243 3.15 -10.54 -6.03
CA ASP A 243 2.63 -11.57 -6.93
C ASP A 243 2.15 -10.94 -8.24
N ASP A 244 2.56 -11.53 -9.37
CA ASP A 244 2.11 -11.14 -10.71
C ASP A 244 2.25 -9.62 -10.98
N SER A 245 3.35 -9.01 -10.51
CA SER A 245 3.50 -7.55 -10.49
C SER A 245 4.79 -7.08 -11.14
N THR A 246 4.83 -5.80 -11.51
CA THR A 246 5.98 -5.16 -12.15
C THR A 246 6.54 -4.04 -11.29
N ILE A 247 7.85 -4.09 -11.02
CA ILE A 247 8.63 -3.03 -10.37
C ILE A 247 9.59 -2.52 -11.44
N ALA A 248 9.36 -1.33 -11.98
CA ALA A 248 10.17 -0.84 -13.09
C ALA A 248 10.46 0.65 -13.09
N ASP A 249 11.60 1.00 -13.71
CA ASP A 249 11.95 2.39 -13.97
C ASP A 249 12.04 3.26 -12.69
N ASN A 250 12.24 2.63 -11.52
CA ASN A 250 12.39 3.32 -10.24
C ASN A 250 13.86 3.71 -10.00
N ILE A 251 14.06 4.78 -9.24
CA ILE A 251 15.37 5.41 -9.04
C ILE A 251 15.66 5.57 -7.54
N ALA A 252 16.77 5.01 -7.07
CA ALA A 252 17.32 5.30 -5.75
C ALA A 252 18.57 6.15 -5.85
N SER A 253 18.75 7.09 -4.92
CA SER A 253 20.00 7.85 -4.89
C SER A 253 21.17 7.00 -4.42
N ASP A 254 20.92 6.01 -3.57
CA ASP A 254 21.96 5.23 -2.93
C ASP A 254 21.89 3.78 -3.43
N HIS A 255 21.05 2.94 -2.85
CA HIS A 255 20.96 1.51 -3.18
C HIS A 255 19.52 1.06 -3.49
N GLY A 256 19.40 -0.07 -4.21
CA GLY A 256 18.10 -0.73 -4.39
C GLY A 256 17.14 0.11 -5.22
N GLY A 257 17.51 0.40 -6.47
CA GLY A 257 16.69 1.25 -7.35
C GLY A 257 15.26 0.76 -7.45
N GLY A 258 15.08 -0.56 -7.60
CA GLY A 258 13.77 -1.20 -7.60
C GLY A 258 13.30 -1.51 -6.19
N VAL A 259 14.10 -2.30 -5.47
CA VAL A 259 13.73 -2.87 -4.17
C VAL A 259 14.92 -2.83 -3.23
N THR A 260 14.69 -2.39 -1.99
CA THR A 260 15.56 -2.70 -0.86
C THR A 260 14.83 -3.59 0.13
N ASN A 261 15.48 -4.68 0.52
CA ASN A 261 15.04 -5.61 1.56
C ASN A 261 16.10 -5.62 2.66
N ALA A 262 15.77 -5.02 3.81
CA ALA A 262 16.73 -4.72 4.86
C ALA A 262 16.23 -5.24 6.22
N GLN A 263 17.08 -5.11 7.25
CA GLN A 263 16.76 -5.42 8.65
C GLN A 263 16.25 -6.86 8.85
N LEU A 264 14.95 -7.03 9.13
CA LEU A 264 14.25 -8.31 9.29
C LEU A 264 13.37 -8.64 8.08
N GLY A 265 13.64 -7.97 6.96
CA GLY A 265 12.84 -7.98 5.75
C GLY A 265 12.79 -9.35 5.08
N ARG A 266 11.59 -9.87 4.94
CA ARG A 266 11.25 -11.09 4.21
C ARG A 266 10.46 -10.71 2.97
N ALA A 267 11.15 -10.61 1.84
CA ALA A 267 10.57 -10.26 0.55
C ALA A 267 10.40 -11.51 -0.30
N THR A 268 9.18 -11.78 -0.75
CA THR A 268 8.86 -12.92 -1.62
C THR A 268 8.20 -12.44 -2.89
N PHE A 269 8.82 -12.73 -4.03
CA PHE A 269 8.31 -12.41 -5.35
C PHE A 269 7.89 -13.68 -6.08
N HIS A 270 6.65 -13.69 -6.57
CA HIS A 270 6.08 -14.76 -7.37
C HIS A 270 5.61 -14.20 -8.73
N ARG A 271 6.00 -14.85 -9.82
CA ARG A 271 5.56 -14.49 -11.20
C ARG A 271 5.70 -13.00 -11.52
N SER A 272 6.72 -12.34 -10.98
CA SER A 272 6.87 -10.89 -11.02
C SER A 272 8.08 -10.46 -11.84
N THR A 273 8.22 -9.15 -12.06
CA THR A 273 9.36 -8.60 -12.80
C THR A 273 9.92 -7.37 -12.11
N VAL A 274 11.24 -7.36 -11.90
CA VAL A 274 12.01 -6.19 -11.44
C VAL A 274 12.93 -5.74 -12.58
N LYS A 275 12.59 -4.65 -13.27
CA LYS A 275 13.32 -4.24 -14.49
C LYS A 275 13.61 -2.76 -14.63
N ARG A 276 14.73 -2.42 -15.28
CA ARG A 276 15.10 -1.03 -15.63
C ARG A 276 15.13 -0.07 -14.45
N ASN A 277 15.31 -0.59 -13.24
CA ASN A 277 15.49 0.23 -12.06
C ASN A 277 16.96 0.65 -11.93
N THR A 278 17.19 1.83 -11.35
CA THR A 278 18.51 2.45 -11.28
C THR A 278 18.85 2.88 -9.85
N ALA A 279 20.07 2.59 -9.40
CA ALA A 279 20.63 3.12 -8.16
C ALA A 279 21.94 3.86 -8.45
N LEU A 280 22.28 4.97 -7.77
CA LEU A 280 23.60 5.57 -8.03
C LEU A 280 24.75 4.78 -7.41
N LEU A 281 24.54 3.98 -6.36
CA LEU A 281 25.62 3.20 -5.74
C LEU A 281 25.55 1.73 -6.16
N LEU A 282 24.70 0.91 -5.51
CA LEU A 282 24.64 -0.55 -5.72
C LEU A 282 23.21 -1.00 -6.00
N ALA A 283 23.08 -2.14 -6.67
CA ALA A 283 21.83 -2.86 -6.89
C ALA A 283 20.72 -1.97 -7.46
N GLY A 284 20.83 -1.62 -8.74
CA GLY A 284 19.70 -1.04 -9.46
C GLY A 284 18.44 -1.87 -9.29
N GLY A 285 18.54 -3.20 -9.28
CA GLY A 285 17.42 -4.12 -9.14
C GLY A 285 16.97 -4.30 -7.69
N ILE A 286 17.67 -5.17 -6.96
CA ILE A 286 17.30 -5.58 -5.59
C ILE A 286 18.52 -5.52 -4.68
N TYR A 287 18.43 -4.73 -3.62
CA TYR A 287 19.42 -4.64 -2.56
C TYR A 287 18.94 -5.45 -1.34
N ASN A 288 19.52 -6.63 -1.12
CA ASN A 288 19.22 -7.49 0.03
C ASN A 288 20.33 -7.39 1.07
N ILE A 289 20.02 -6.87 2.25
CA ILE A 289 21.02 -6.52 3.26
C ILE A 289 20.59 -6.91 4.67
N ASN A 290 21.58 -7.09 5.56
CA ASN A 290 21.48 -7.53 6.94
C ASN A 290 21.25 -9.05 7.11
N PRO A 291 21.76 -9.66 8.20
CA PRO A 291 21.63 -11.09 8.46
C PRO A 291 20.18 -11.59 8.60
N GLY A 292 19.26 -10.72 9.01
CA GLY A 292 17.85 -11.06 9.19
C GLY A 292 17.03 -11.02 7.89
N SER A 293 17.58 -10.51 6.80
CA SER A 293 16.84 -10.38 5.54
C SER A 293 16.79 -11.69 4.75
N HIS A 294 15.66 -11.92 4.10
CA HIS A 294 15.39 -13.10 3.31
C HIS A 294 14.63 -12.74 2.02
N LEU A 295 15.29 -12.94 0.88
CA LEU A 295 14.72 -12.73 -0.44
C LEU A 295 14.37 -14.07 -1.10
N VAL A 296 13.13 -14.19 -1.60
CA VAL A 296 12.70 -15.31 -2.45
C VAL A 296 12.28 -14.79 -3.80
N LEU A 297 12.89 -15.33 -4.86
CA LEU A 297 12.51 -15.09 -6.25
C LEU A 297 11.99 -16.39 -6.86
N ASP A 298 10.69 -16.49 -7.05
CA ASP A 298 10.03 -17.64 -7.66
C ASP A 298 9.30 -17.22 -8.94
N HIS A 299 9.69 -17.81 -10.08
CA HIS A 299 9.23 -17.40 -11.41
C HIS A 299 9.33 -15.89 -11.66
N THR A 300 10.34 -15.23 -11.09
CA THR A 300 10.48 -13.77 -11.07
C THR A 300 11.75 -13.34 -11.78
N SER A 301 11.64 -12.43 -12.74
CA SER A 301 12.79 -11.95 -13.49
C SER A 301 13.38 -10.65 -12.92
N VAL A 302 14.70 -10.56 -12.83
CA VAL A 302 15.44 -9.34 -12.44
C VAL A 302 16.34 -8.93 -13.60
N THR A 303 15.91 -7.96 -14.41
CA THR A 303 16.54 -7.70 -15.71
C THR A 303 16.75 -6.22 -16.02
N LYS A 304 17.84 -5.90 -16.73
CA LYS A 304 18.11 -4.55 -17.24
C LYS A 304 18.17 -3.47 -16.16
N ASN A 305 18.48 -3.84 -14.91
CA ASN A 305 18.68 -2.87 -13.84
C ASN A 305 20.11 -2.34 -13.85
N GLY A 306 20.30 -1.10 -13.41
CA GLY A 306 21.56 -0.36 -13.51
C GLY A 306 22.03 0.20 -12.17
N ALA A 307 23.32 0.08 -11.89
CA ALA A 307 24.00 0.82 -10.82
C ALA A 307 25.34 1.36 -11.32
N ARG A 308 25.95 2.31 -10.59
CA ARG A 308 27.32 2.74 -10.92
C ARG A 308 28.35 1.72 -10.44
N ASN A 309 28.14 1.13 -9.27
CA ASN A 309 29.01 0.12 -8.69
C ASN A 309 28.40 -1.28 -8.84
N VAL A 310 29.24 -2.30 -8.71
CA VAL A 310 28.81 -3.70 -8.81
C VAL A 310 28.09 -4.17 -7.54
N PRO A 311 27.00 -4.96 -7.64
CA PRO A 311 26.28 -5.36 -8.84
C PRO A 311 25.14 -4.41 -9.22
N GLY A 312 24.68 -4.50 -10.46
CA GLY A 312 23.49 -3.80 -10.94
C GLY A 312 22.18 -4.54 -10.70
N GLY A 313 22.22 -5.87 -10.71
CA GLY A 313 21.05 -6.72 -10.58
C GLY A 313 20.65 -6.91 -9.11
N VAL A 314 21.14 -8.00 -8.51
CA VAL A 314 20.86 -8.35 -7.12
C VAL A 314 22.16 -8.27 -6.33
N PHE A 315 22.18 -7.41 -5.31
CA PHE A 315 23.21 -7.43 -4.27
C PHE A 315 22.70 -8.23 -3.09
N ASN A 316 23.51 -9.18 -2.62
CA ASN A 316 23.29 -9.84 -1.35
C ASN A 316 24.46 -9.58 -0.40
N GLY A 317 24.22 -8.77 0.63
CA GLY A 317 25.21 -8.45 1.65
C GLY A 317 25.42 -9.61 2.60
N THR A 318 24.65 -9.64 3.70
CA THR A 318 24.71 -10.68 4.73
C THR A 318 23.39 -11.45 4.88
N GLY A 319 22.41 -11.16 4.03
CA GLY A 319 21.11 -11.81 4.05
C GLY A 319 21.09 -13.15 3.32
N SER A 320 19.91 -13.75 3.29
CA SER A 320 19.63 -15.00 2.59
C SER A 320 18.86 -14.75 1.30
N VAL A 321 19.19 -15.51 0.25
CA VAL A 321 18.53 -15.42 -1.05
C VAL A 321 18.21 -16.81 -1.57
N VAL A 322 16.96 -17.01 -1.98
CA VAL A 322 16.48 -18.21 -2.66
C VAL A 322 16.01 -17.81 -4.06
N VAL A 323 16.64 -18.38 -5.08
CA VAL A 323 16.29 -18.14 -6.49
C VAL A 323 15.85 -19.45 -7.13
N ASN A 324 14.60 -19.49 -7.61
CA ASN A 324 14.12 -20.61 -8.43
C ASN A 324 14.82 -20.59 -9.81
N LYS A 325 15.03 -21.76 -10.43
CA LYS A 325 15.60 -21.88 -11.80
C LYS A 325 14.85 -21.08 -12.88
N ARG A 326 13.56 -20.77 -12.66
CA ARG A 326 12.71 -19.96 -13.55
C ARG A 326 12.73 -18.46 -13.22
N SER A 327 13.65 -18.01 -12.38
CA SER A 327 13.81 -16.61 -11.95
C SER A 327 15.13 -16.01 -12.51
N PRO A 328 15.20 -15.66 -13.80
CA PRO A 328 16.44 -15.21 -14.41
C PRO A 328 16.88 -13.84 -13.86
N ILE A 329 18.15 -13.73 -13.50
CA ILE A 329 18.82 -12.47 -13.15
C ILE A 329 19.83 -12.16 -14.26
N THR A 330 19.43 -11.35 -15.23
CA THR A 330 20.19 -11.20 -16.49
C THR A 330 20.15 -9.80 -17.08
N GLY A 331 21.24 -9.41 -17.75
CA GLY A 331 21.32 -8.14 -18.49
C GLY A 331 21.34 -6.91 -17.59
N ASN A 332 21.73 -7.07 -16.32
CA ASN A 332 21.90 -5.95 -15.39
C ASN A 332 23.32 -5.38 -15.52
N ARG A 333 23.51 -4.11 -15.16
CA ARG A 333 24.79 -3.40 -15.28
C ARG A 333 25.18 -2.75 -13.95
N PRO A 334 26.44 -2.89 -13.49
CA PRO A 334 27.58 -3.41 -14.25
C PRO A 334 27.63 -4.95 -14.33
N THR A 335 27.04 -5.65 -13.37
CA THR A 335 26.95 -7.12 -13.29
C THR A 335 25.56 -7.55 -12.81
N ASN A 336 25.22 -8.84 -12.97
CA ASN A 336 23.99 -9.43 -12.44
C ASN A 336 24.05 -9.56 -10.92
N CYS A 337 25.03 -10.31 -10.41
CA CYS A 337 25.22 -10.50 -8.97
C CYS A 337 26.69 -10.49 -8.53
N VAL A 338 27.65 -10.61 -9.45
CA VAL A 338 29.08 -10.49 -9.15
C VAL A 338 29.36 -9.17 -8.43
N GLY A 339 30.03 -9.24 -7.28
CA GLY A 339 30.22 -8.11 -6.35
C GLY A 339 29.41 -8.24 -5.06
N SER A 340 28.45 -9.17 -5.00
CA SER A 340 27.79 -9.53 -3.73
C SER A 340 28.75 -10.25 -2.79
N PRO A 341 28.87 -9.82 -1.52
CA PRO A 341 29.66 -10.54 -0.50
C PRO A 341 29.14 -11.95 -0.23
N SER A 342 27.82 -12.13 -0.23
CA SER A 342 27.17 -13.44 -0.08
C SER A 342 26.66 -13.94 -1.42
N THR A 343 26.74 -15.25 -1.63
CA THR A 343 26.31 -15.88 -2.89
C THR A 343 24.83 -15.62 -3.17
N VAL A 344 24.52 -15.35 -4.43
CA VAL A 344 23.15 -15.36 -4.98
C VAL A 344 23.00 -16.64 -5.81
N PRO A 345 22.30 -17.68 -5.31
CA PRO A 345 22.25 -18.97 -5.98
C PRO A 345 21.70 -18.87 -7.41
N GLY A 346 22.33 -19.57 -8.36
CA GLY A 346 21.89 -19.61 -9.75
C GLY A 346 22.08 -18.30 -10.53
N CYS A 347 22.71 -17.28 -9.94
CA CYS A 347 23.05 -16.04 -10.63
C CYS A 347 24.46 -16.11 -11.20
N THR A 348 24.60 -15.94 -12.51
CA THR A 348 25.89 -15.90 -13.21
C THR A 348 26.12 -14.53 -13.84
N GLY A 349 27.36 -14.02 -13.74
CA GLY A 349 27.78 -12.72 -14.27
C GLY A 349 27.29 -11.52 -13.48
#